data_AF-A0A5J9ULW8-F1
#
_entry.id   AF-A0A5J9ULW8-F1
#
_cell.length_a   1.000
_cell.length_b   1.000
_cell.length_c   1.000
_cell.angle_alpha   90.00
_cell.angle_beta   90.00
_cell.angle_gamma   90.00
#
_symmetry.space_group_name_H-M   'P 1'
#
loop_
_entity.id
_entity.type
_entity.pdbx_description
1 polymer ?
#
loop_
_entity_poly.entity_id
_entity_poly.type
_entity_poly.pdbx_seq_one_letter_code
_entity_poly.pdbx_strand_id
1 'polypeptide(L)'
;MAARRAVLLAAALLAACAAGAAAAGGAKKNWLGGLGRASFPEGFVFGTATAAYQVEGAAASGGRGPSIWDKFVHTPVRRGFSPPVTS
;
A
#
# COMPACT_ATOMS: atom_id res chain seq x y z
N MET A 1 -1.42 5.98 -62.63
CA MET A 1 -1.92 5.02 -61.62
C MET A 1 -0.86 4.56 -60.61
N ALA A 2 0.43 4.49 -60.97
CA ALA A 2 1.52 4.10 -60.06
C ALA A 2 1.74 5.07 -58.88
N ALA A 3 1.71 6.38 -59.12
CA ALA A 3 1.95 7.39 -58.08
C ALA A 3 0.91 7.37 -56.94
N ARG A 4 -0.37 7.13 -57.26
CA ARG A 4 -1.44 7.03 -56.26
C ARG A 4 -1.30 5.78 -55.39
N ARG A 5 -0.85 4.66 -55.96
CA ARG A 5 -0.56 3.42 -55.22
C ARG A 5 0.67 3.59 -54.31
N ALA A 6 1.70 4.28 -54.78
CA ALA A 6 2.90 4.57 -53.98
C ALA A 6 2.61 5.47 -52.77
N VAL A 7 1.78 6.52 -52.95
CA VAL A 7 1.39 7.43 -51.85
C VAL A 7 0.53 6.71 -50.81
N LEU A 8 -0.41 5.85 -51.24
CA LEU A 8 -1.24 5.07 -50.31
C LEU A 8 -0.42 4.05 -49.52
N LEU A 9 0.55 3.39 -50.14
CA LEU A 9 1.46 2.46 -49.46
C LEU A 9 2.38 3.18 -48.47
N ALA A 10 2.90 4.35 -48.83
CA ALA A 10 3.72 5.17 -47.94
C ALA A 10 2.90 5.68 -46.73
N ALA A 11 1.67 6.14 -46.95
CA ALA A 11 0.77 6.57 -45.87
C ALA A 11 0.39 5.41 -44.93
N ALA A 12 0.12 4.21 -45.47
CA ALA A 12 -0.15 3.02 -44.68
C ALA A 12 1.06 2.56 -43.85
N LEU A 13 2.28 2.64 -44.42
CA LEU A 13 3.53 2.35 -43.71
C LEU A 13 3.81 3.38 -42.61
N LEU A 14 3.53 4.67 -42.85
CA LEU A 14 3.70 5.72 -41.84
C LEU A 14 2.73 5.54 -40.67
N ALA A 15 1.47 5.18 -40.95
CA ALA A 15 0.47 4.89 -39.92
C ALA A 15 0.84 3.66 -39.07
N ALA A 16 1.43 2.63 -39.68
CA ALA A 16 1.93 1.45 -38.96
C ALA A 16 3.15 1.76 -38.07
N CYS A 17 4.01 2.71 -38.48
CA CYS A 17 5.18 3.13 -37.70
C CYS A 17 4.80 3.92 -36.42
N ALA A 18 3.68 4.66 -36.45
CA ALA A 18 3.20 5.43 -35.29
C ALA A 18 2.44 4.59 -34.25
N ALA A 19 2.06 3.35 -34.58
CA ALA A 19 1.35 2.44 -33.67
C ALA A 19 2.28 1.50 -32.88
N GLY A 20 3.58 1.53 -33.15
CA GLY A 20 4.54 0.52 -32.70
C GLY A 20 5.68 1.05 -31.82
N ALA A 21 5.40 1.88 -30.81
CA ALA A 21 6.30 2.10 -29.66
C ALA A 21 5.62 2.89 -28.52
N ALA A 22 4.43 2.46 -28.09
CA ALA A 22 3.93 2.86 -26.77
C ALA A 22 3.85 1.61 -25.89
N ALA A 23 4.55 1.66 -24.76
CA ALA A 23 4.63 0.66 -23.69
C ALA A 23 5.60 -0.51 -23.90
N ALA A 24 6.85 -0.31 -23.49
CA ALA A 24 7.58 -1.33 -22.74
C ALA A 24 8.65 -0.69 -21.84
N GLY A 25 8.20 0.21 -20.96
CA GLY A 25 9.01 0.54 -19.79
C GLY A 25 8.99 -0.66 -18.85
N GLY A 26 9.98 -1.55 -18.98
CA GLY A 26 10.14 -2.67 -18.05
C GLY A 26 10.14 -2.15 -16.62
N ALA A 27 9.22 -2.67 -15.79
CA ALA A 27 9.08 -2.23 -14.41
C ALA A 27 10.43 -2.40 -13.69
N LYS A 28 11.07 -1.28 -13.32
CA LYS A 28 12.28 -1.34 -12.50
C LYS A 28 11.94 -2.10 -11.23
N LYS A 29 12.67 -3.19 -10.96
CA LYS A 29 12.53 -3.96 -9.73
C LYS A 29 12.68 -3.01 -8.55
N ASN A 30 11.60 -2.83 -7.79
CA ASN A 30 11.58 -1.97 -6.62
C ASN A 30 11.04 -2.76 -5.43
N TRP A 31 11.27 -2.24 -4.24
CA TRP A 31 10.82 -2.86 -2.99
C TRP A 31 9.29 -2.94 -2.86
N LEU A 32 8.56 -2.17 -3.67
CA LEU A 32 7.09 -2.14 -3.68
C LEU A 32 6.49 -3.25 -4.55
N GLY A 33 7.30 -4.02 -5.29
CA GLY A 33 6.80 -5.13 -6.11
C GLY A 33 5.81 -4.70 -7.19
N GLY A 34 5.89 -3.46 -7.66
CA GLY A 34 4.94 -2.90 -8.64
C GLY A 34 3.66 -2.32 -8.05
N LEU A 35 3.52 -2.24 -6.72
CA LEU A 35 2.41 -1.54 -6.09
C LEU A 35 2.56 -0.01 -6.23
N GLY A 36 1.47 0.66 -6.60
CA GLY A 36 1.33 2.11 -6.62
C GLY A 36 -0.13 2.53 -6.45
N ARG A 37 -0.42 3.84 -6.43
CA ARG A 37 -1.81 4.33 -6.30
C ARG A 37 -2.76 3.77 -7.37
N ALA A 38 -2.27 3.64 -8.60
CA ALA A 38 -3.02 3.06 -9.73
C ALA A 38 -3.32 1.56 -9.56
N SER A 39 -2.71 0.88 -8.60
CA SER A 39 -3.01 -0.52 -8.26
C SER A 39 -4.29 -0.66 -7.42
N PHE A 40 -4.89 0.45 -6.97
CA PHE A 40 -6.09 0.49 -6.13
C PHE A 40 -7.21 1.25 -6.85
N PRO A 41 -8.50 1.00 -6.54
CA PRO A 41 -9.61 1.73 -7.12
C PRO A 41 -9.51 3.25 -6.92
N GLU A 42 -10.11 4.01 -7.83
CA GLU A 42 -10.24 5.45 -7.67
C GLU A 42 -11.00 5.77 -6.37
N GLY A 43 -10.51 6.75 -5.61
CA GLY A 43 -11.05 7.12 -4.30
C GLY A 43 -10.62 6.22 -3.14
N PHE A 44 -9.76 5.22 -3.36
CA PHE A 44 -9.24 4.40 -2.26
C PHE A 44 -8.41 5.24 -1.28
N VAL A 45 -8.83 5.25 -0.01
CA VAL A 45 -8.19 6.00 1.07
C VAL A 45 -7.23 5.10 1.84
N PHE A 46 -5.97 5.54 1.93
CA PHE A 46 -5.00 4.98 2.85
C PHE A 46 -4.96 5.84 4.11
N GLY A 47 -4.93 5.20 5.27
CA GLY A 47 -4.82 5.86 6.55
C GLY A 47 -4.03 5.03 7.54
N THR A 48 -3.77 5.62 8.71
CA THR A 48 -3.19 4.97 9.88
C THR A 48 -4.16 5.09 11.04
N ALA A 49 -4.01 4.25 12.08
CA ALA A 49 -4.88 4.27 13.24
C ALA A 49 -4.09 3.96 14.52
N THR A 50 -4.55 4.51 15.63
CA THR A 50 -4.07 4.25 16.99
C THR A 50 -5.28 4.17 17.94
N ALA A 51 -5.05 3.71 19.19
CA ALA A 51 -6.04 3.82 20.26
C ALA A 51 -5.48 4.63 21.43
N ALA A 52 -6.34 5.40 22.10
CA ALA A 52 -5.96 6.35 23.16
C ALA A 52 -5.02 5.74 24.21
N TYR A 53 -5.38 4.59 24.79
CA TYR A 53 -4.58 3.94 25.84
C TYR A 53 -3.19 3.47 25.36
N GLN A 54 -3.04 3.19 24.06
CA GLN A 54 -1.77 2.70 23.51
C GLN A 54 -0.75 3.82 23.29
N VAL A 55 -1.20 5.07 23.04
CA VAL A 55 -0.31 6.13 22.56
C VAL A 55 -0.37 7.47 23.31
N GLU A 56 -1.49 7.80 23.98
CA GLU A 56 -1.63 9.13 24.60
C GLU A 56 -0.80 9.29 25.88
N GLY A 57 -0.65 8.22 26.65
CA GLY A 57 -0.05 8.31 27.99
C GLY A 57 -0.98 9.05 28.96
N ALA A 58 -0.40 9.81 29.91
CA ALA A 58 -1.14 10.62 30.90
C ALA A 58 -2.32 9.89 31.58
N ALA A 59 -2.21 8.57 31.74
CA ALA A 59 -3.36 7.73 32.09
C ALA A 59 -3.94 8.04 33.49
N ALA A 60 -3.14 8.64 34.37
CA ALA A 60 -3.53 9.04 35.73
C ALA A 60 -3.45 10.57 35.97
N SER A 61 -3.46 11.39 34.92
CA SER A 61 -3.43 12.86 35.03
C SER A 61 -4.46 13.51 34.10
N GLY A 62 -4.55 14.85 34.14
CA GLY A 62 -5.41 15.63 33.23
C GLY A 62 -6.92 15.45 33.42
N GLY A 63 -7.37 14.95 34.58
CA GLY A 63 -8.79 14.74 34.86
C GLY A 63 -9.41 13.52 34.17
N ARG A 64 -8.61 12.67 33.52
CA ARG A 64 -9.06 11.41 32.92
C ARG A 64 -9.53 10.42 34.00
N GLY A 65 -10.72 9.84 33.81
CA GLY A 65 -11.21 8.73 34.64
C GLY A 65 -10.55 7.39 34.28
N PRO A 66 -10.41 6.45 35.25
CA PRO A 66 -9.77 5.16 35.00
C PRO A 66 -10.60 4.30 34.04
N SER A 67 -9.90 3.55 33.18
CA SER A 67 -10.46 2.53 32.30
C SER A 67 -10.18 1.11 32.82
N ILE A 68 -10.83 0.10 32.23
CA ILE A 68 -10.55 -1.31 32.56
C ILE A 68 -9.07 -1.65 32.30
N TRP A 69 -8.48 -1.07 31.25
CA TRP A 69 -7.07 -1.28 30.90
C TRP A 69 -6.12 -0.80 32.00
N ASP A 70 -6.44 0.28 32.72
CA ASP A 70 -5.66 0.77 33.86
C ASP A 70 -5.54 -0.29 34.95
N LYS A 71 -6.67 -0.92 35.32
CA LYS A 71 -6.66 -1.99 36.32
C LYS A 71 -5.93 -3.22 35.81
N PHE A 72 -6.16 -3.60 34.56
CA PHE A 72 -5.58 -4.79 33.97
C PHE A 72 -4.05 -4.74 33.93
N VAL A 73 -3.46 -3.67 33.41
CA VAL A 73 -1.99 -3.57 33.24
C VAL A 73 -1.22 -3.37 34.54
N HIS A 74 -1.86 -2.78 35.56
CA HIS A 74 -1.27 -2.62 36.88
C HIS A 74 -1.47 -3.86 37.78
N THR A 75 -2.19 -4.88 37.31
CA THR A 75 -2.29 -6.16 38.01
C THR A 75 -1.06 -7.00 37.71
N PRO A 76 -0.24 -7.39 38.71
CA PRO A 76 0.93 -8.22 38.47
C PRO A 76 0.55 -9.56 37.83
N VAL A 77 1.23 -9.93 36.74
CA VAL A 77 1.12 -11.29 36.20
C VAL A 77 1.73 -12.26 37.21
N ARG A 78 1.03 -13.37 37.49
CA ARG A 78 1.59 -14.46 38.30
C ARG A 78 2.85 -14.99 37.61
N ARG A 79 4.03 -14.71 38.18
CA ARG A 79 5.28 -15.36 37.77
C ARG A 79 5.13 -16.86 37.98
N GLY A 80 5.32 -17.66 36.92
CA GLY A 80 5.29 -19.13 37.01
C GLY A 80 4.60 -19.86 35.84
N PHE A 81 3.89 -19.17 34.95
CA PHE A 81 3.40 -19.79 33.73
C PHE A 81 4.47 -19.74 32.64
N SER A 82 5.35 -20.75 32.63
CA SER A 82 6.09 -21.11 31.42
C SER A 82 5.21 -22.11 30.66
N PRO A 83 4.63 -21.74 29.50
CA PRO A 83 4.00 -22.74 28.66
C PRO A 83 5.05 -23.80 28.29
N PRO A 84 4.68 -25.09 28.23
CA PRO A 84 5.61 -26.12 27.78
C PRO A 84 6.05 -25.79 26.35
N VAL A 85 7.35 -25.56 26.16
CA VAL A 85 7.95 -25.48 24.83
C VAL A 85 8.06 -26.92 24.34
N THR A 86 7.10 -27.35 23.53
CA THR A 86 7.24 -28.64 22.83
C THR A 86 8.35 -28.47 21.81
N SER A 87 9.49 -29.15 22.05
CA SER A 87 10.56 -29.33 21.06
C SER A 87 10.10 -30.25 19.93
#